data_AF-A0A7X3UB94-F1
#
_entry.id   AF-A0A7X3UB94-F1
#
_cell.length_a   1.000
_cell.length_b   1.000
_cell.length_c   1.000
_cell.angle_alpha   90.00
_cell.angle_beta   90.00
_cell.angle_gamma   90.00
#
_symmetry.space_group_name_H-M   'P 1'
#
loop_
_entity.id
_entity.type
_entity.pdbx_description
1 polymer ?
#
loop_
_entity_poly.entity_id
_entity_poly.type
_entity_poly.pdbx_seq_one_letter_code
_entity_poly.pdbx_strand_id
1 'polypeptide(L)'
;MTTPIRKQYLELKRRHPGAILFFRLGDFYETFDDDAELVARELDIVLTSKPMGKGIRVPLAGVPYHSIDGHVAKLVKRGHRVAICEQMADPASVKGIVPREVVRTVTAGTVTSEAALSAETPNELAALVERCGERALALADVTTGEVRVASG
;
A
#
# COMPACT_ATOMS: atom_id res chain seq x y z
N MET A 1 24.92 -9.33 7.75
CA MET A 1 24.65 -8.06 7.06
C MET A 1 23.68 -8.34 5.93
N THR A 2 22.46 -7.87 6.12
CA THR A 2 21.37 -7.85 5.15
C THR A 2 21.73 -6.92 3.98
N THR A 3 21.27 -7.20 2.76
CA THR A 3 21.52 -6.34 1.60
C THR A 3 20.98 -4.92 1.84
N PRO A 4 21.58 -3.87 1.27
CA PRO A 4 21.08 -2.50 1.40
C PRO A 4 19.60 -2.36 1.04
N ILE A 5 19.16 -3.11 0.03
CA ILE A 5 17.77 -3.10 -0.45
C ILE A 5 16.80 -3.70 0.57
N ARG A 6 17.16 -4.83 1.20
CA ARG A 6 16.32 -5.43 2.23
C ARG A 6 16.31 -4.57 3.51
N LYS A 7 17.41 -3.87 3.82
CA LYS A 7 17.42 -2.89 4.93
C LYS A 7 16.42 -1.76 4.68
N GLN A 8 16.42 -1.17 3.48
CA GLN A 8 15.49 -0.10 3.11
C GLN A 8 14.02 -0.59 3.14
N TYR A 9 13.75 -1.78 2.61
CA TYR A 9 12.41 -2.39 2.68
C TYR A 9 11.93 -2.57 4.12
N LEU A 10 12.75 -3.20 5.00
CA LEU A 10 12.36 -3.46 6.40
C LEU A 10 12.18 -2.17 7.22
N GLU A 11 12.90 -1.11 6.88
CA GLU A 11 12.70 0.21 7.49
C GLU A 11 11.35 0.83 7.11
N LEU A 12 11.01 0.81 5.82
CA LEU A 12 9.72 1.30 5.34
C LEU A 12 8.57 0.44 5.87
N LYS A 13 8.71 -0.88 5.87
CA LYS A 13 7.70 -1.79 6.43
C LYS A 13 7.41 -1.50 7.90
N ARG A 14 8.44 -1.21 8.71
CA ARG A 14 8.26 -0.82 10.13
C ARG A 14 7.52 0.50 10.30
N ARG A 15 7.68 1.44 9.37
CA ARG A 15 6.97 2.73 9.40
C ARG A 15 5.50 2.64 8.97
N HIS A 16 5.13 1.55 8.28
CA HIS A 16 3.77 1.30 7.80
C HIS A 16 3.23 -0.04 8.33
N PRO A 17 3.08 -0.19 9.66
CA PRO A 17 2.61 -1.43 10.26
C PRO A 17 1.18 -1.76 9.79
N GLY A 18 0.93 -3.04 9.52
CA GLY A 18 -0.38 -3.54 9.07
C GLY A 18 -0.77 -3.18 7.64
N ALA A 19 0.06 -2.43 6.90
CA ALA A 19 -0.14 -2.19 5.47
C ALA A 19 0.66 -3.18 4.64
N ILE A 20 0.09 -3.68 3.54
CA ILE A 20 0.84 -4.37 2.49
C ILE A 20 1.75 -3.35 1.82
N LEU A 21 3.06 -3.61 1.78
CA LEU A 21 4.03 -2.70 1.18
C LEU A 21 4.42 -3.17 -0.23
N PHE A 22 3.85 -2.52 -1.24
CA PHE A 22 4.33 -2.64 -2.62
C PHE A 22 5.56 -1.78 -2.81
N PHE A 23 6.71 -2.43 -2.98
CA PHE A 23 8.02 -1.81 -3.05
C PHE A 23 8.53 -1.79 -4.49
N ARG A 24 8.70 -0.60 -5.08
CA ARG A 24 9.09 -0.49 -6.49
C ARG A 24 10.53 -0.93 -6.73
N LEU A 25 10.68 -1.87 -7.65
CA LEU A 25 11.94 -2.42 -8.12
C LEU A 25 11.92 -2.51 -9.64
N GLY A 26 12.38 -1.44 -10.30
CA GLY A 26 12.33 -1.32 -11.75
C GLY A 26 10.88 -1.27 -12.23
N ASP A 27 10.53 -2.20 -13.12
CA ASP A 27 9.20 -2.29 -13.74
C ASP A 27 8.20 -3.12 -12.93
N PHE A 28 8.53 -3.49 -11.69
CA PHE A 28 7.66 -4.26 -10.81
C PHE A 28 7.45 -3.56 -9.47
N TYR A 29 6.26 -3.76 -8.93
CA TYR A 29 6.03 -3.63 -7.49
C TYR A 29 6.15 -5.01 -6.86
N GLU A 30 7.11 -5.16 -5.96
CA GLU A 30 7.37 -6.41 -5.26
C GLU A 30 6.92 -6.27 -3.80
N THR A 31 6.35 -7.35 -3.26
CA THR A 31 6.06 -7.55 -1.84
C THR A 31 6.94 -8.69 -1.33
N PHE A 32 7.24 -8.69 -0.04
CA PHE A 32 8.16 -9.65 0.57
C PHE A 32 7.62 -10.21 1.87
N ASP A 33 8.21 -11.32 2.33
CA ASP A 33 7.88 -11.94 3.61
C ASP A 33 6.36 -12.21 3.70
N ASP A 34 5.69 -11.92 4.81
CA ASP A 34 4.24 -12.18 4.98
C ASP A 34 3.35 -11.44 3.97
N ASP A 35 3.77 -10.26 3.49
CA ASP A 35 3.02 -9.52 2.47
C ASP A 35 3.00 -10.30 1.16
N ALA A 36 4.10 -10.98 0.82
CA ALA A 36 4.16 -11.76 -0.42
C ALA A 36 3.18 -12.93 -0.41
N GLU A 37 3.11 -13.66 0.71
CA GLU A 37 2.20 -14.79 0.87
C GLU A 37 0.74 -14.35 0.83
N LEU A 38 0.43 -13.24 1.51
CA LEU A 38 -0.88 -12.62 1.48
C LEU A 38 -1.27 -12.18 0.07
N VAL A 39 -0.41 -11.41 -0.59
CA VAL A 39 -0.69 -10.85 -1.93
C VAL A 39 -0.81 -11.95 -2.97
N ALA A 40 0.04 -12.97 -2.93
CA ALA A 40 -0.05 -14.13 -3.82
C ALA A 40 -1.43 -14.80 -3.73
N ARG A 41 -1.92 -15.03 -2.51
CA ARG A 41 -3.23 -15.64 -2.28
C ARG A 41 -4.39 -14.73 -2.69
N GLU A 42 -4.39 -13.46 -2.27
CA GLU A 42 -5.53 -12.56 -2.50
C GLU A 42 -5.68 -12.17 -3.99
N LEU A 43 -4.57 -12.11 -4.72
CA LEU A 43 -4.53 -11.72 -6.12
C LEU A 43 -4.43 -12.89 -7.10
N ASP A 44 -4.27 -14.12 -6.59
CA ASP A 44 -3.99 -15.32 -7.39
C ASP A 44 -2.79 -15.12 -8.32
N ILE A 45 -1.66 -14.72 -7.73
CA ILE A 45 -0.39 -14.53 -8.45
C ILE A 45 0.69 -15.43 -7.88
N VAL A 46 1.73 -15.66 -8.67
CA VAL A 46 2.82 -16.58 -8.32
C VAL A 46 3.57 -16.08 -7.07
N LEU A 47 3.59 -16.90 -6.03
CA LEU A 47 4.53 -16.79 -4.92
C LEU A 47 5.86 -17.45 -5.33
N THR A 48 6.94 -16.67 -5.29
CA THR A 48 8.30 -17.14 -5.54
C THR A 48 9.23 -16.68 -4.41
N SER A 49 10.54 -16.72 -4.62
CA SER A 49 11.51 -16.21 -3.66
C SER A 49 12.65 -15.45 -4.33
N LYS A 50 13.20 -14.47 -3.62
CA LYS A 50 14.33 -13.65 -4.09
C LYS A 50 15.55 -13.80 -3.19
N PRO A 51 16.76 -14.00 -3.75
CA PRO A 51 17.99 -13.95 -2.97
C PRO A 51 18.21 -12.55 -2.38
N MET A 52 18.44 -12.47 -1.07
CA MET A 52 18.70 -11.22 -0.35
C MET A 52 20.08 -11.25 0.36
N GLY A 53 21.05 -11.90 -0.28
CA GLY A 53 22.43 -12.03 0.17
C GLY A 53 22.66 -13.12 1.22
N LYS A 54 23.92 -13.55 1.36
CA LYS A 54 24.39 -14.55 2.36
C LYS A 54 23.56 -15.85 2.41
N GLY A 55 23.09 -16.34 1.26
CA GLY A 55 22.28 -17.56 1.18
C GLY A 55 20.83 -17.43 1.63
N ILE A 56 20.39 -16.23 2.05
CA ILE A 56 19.00 -15.99 2.45
C ILE A 56 18.15 -15.79 1.21
N ARG A 57 17.04 -16.52 1.12
CA ARG A 57 15.96 -16.29 0.17
C ARG A 57 14.72 -15.85 0.93
N VAL A 58 14.01 -14.88 0.40
CA VAL A 58 12.80 -14.32 1.01
C VAL A 58 11.60 -14.59 0.10
N PRO A 59 10.41 -14.90 0.64
CA PRO A 59 9.19 -14.97 -0.14
C PRO A 59 8.97 -13.67 -0.91
N LEU A 60 8.45 -13.78 -2.13
CA LEU A 60 8.19 -12.66 -3.01
C LEU A 60 6.96 -12.92 -3.88
N ALA A 61 6.10 -11.91 -3.98
CA ALA A 61 5.05 -11.82 -4.99
C ALA A 61 5.08 -10.41 -5.56
N GLY A 62 4.87 -10.26 -6.87
CA GLY A 62 4.99 -8.96 -7.52
C GLY A 62 4.09 -8.82 -8.73
N VAL A 63 3.80 -7.56 -9.07
CA VAL A 63 2.95 -7.20 -10.20
C VAL A 63 3.65 -6.15 -11.07
N PRO A 64 3.38 -6.10 -12.38
CA PRO A 64 3.91 -5.05 -13.25
C PRO A 64 3.50 -3.65 -12.78
N TYR A 65 4.39 -2.68 -12.90
CA TYR A 65 4.16 -1.33 -12.37
C TYR A 65 2.92 -0.65 -13.00
N HIS A 66 2.68 -0.91 -14.28
CA HIS A 66 1.58 -0.30 -15.04
C HIS A 66 0.20 -0.89 -14.68
N SER A 67 0.15 -2.04 -13.98
CA SER A 67 -1.12 -2.68 -13.59
C SER A 67 -1.42 -2.55 -12.09
N ILE A 68 -0.62 -1.79 -11.34
CA ILE A 68 -0.69 -1.74 -9.88
C ILE A 68 -2.07 -1.29 -9.36
N ASP A 69 -2.71 -0.31 -10.00
CA ASP A 69 -3.96 0.26 -9.51
C ASP A 69 -5.09 -0.77 -9.45
N GLY A 70 -5.20 -1.66 -10.45
CA GLY A 70 -6.19 -2.74 -10.45
C GLY A 70 -5.93 -3.78 -9.34
N HIS A 71 -4.68 -4.07 -9.03
CA HIS A 71 -4.31 -4.98 -7.95
C HIS A 71 -4.56 -4.36 -6.57
N VAL A 72 -4.21 -3.09 -6.39
CA VAL A 72 -4.50 -2.32 -5.18
C VAL A 72 -6.00 -2.26 -4.93
N ALA A 73 -6.81 -1.98 -5.97
CA ALA A 73 -8.27 -1.96 -5.88
C ALA A 73 -8.84 -3.29 -5.35
N LYS A 74 -8.35 -4.42 -5.87
CA LYS A 74 -8.76 -5.77 -5.40
C LYS A 74 -8.40 -5.99 -3.92
N LEU A 75 -7.19 -5.63 -3.50
CA LEU A 75 -6.75 -5.79 -2.10
C LEU A 75 -7.55 -4.90 -1.14
N VAL A 76 -7.81 -3.65 -1.54
CA VAL A 76 -8.57 -2.69 -0.75
C VAL A 76 -10.03 -3.12 -0.60
N LYS A 77 -10.66 -3.64 -1.67
CA LYS A 77 -12.01 -4.25 -1.61
C LYS A 77 -12.09 -5.42 -0.62
N ARG A 78 -10.97 -6.13 -0.40
CA ARG A 78 -10.85 -7.22 0.57
C ARG A 78 -10.50 -6.73 1.99
N GLY A 79 -10.46 -5.42 2.21
CA GLY A 79 -10.21 -4.80 3.52
C GLY A 79 -8.73 -4.56 3.85
N HIS A 80 -7.82 -4.74 2.89
CA HIS A 80 -6.39 -4.50 3.14
C HIS A 80 -6.01 -3.03 2.97
N ARG A 81 -5.16 -2.53 3.88
CA ARG A 81 -4.43 -1.27 3.70
C ARG A 81 -3.19 -1.53 2.84
N VAL A 82 -2.94 -0.68 1.85
CA VAL A 82 -1.83 -0.86 0.91
C VAL A 82 -0.96 0.41 0.87
N ALA A 83 0.33 0.27 1.09
CA ALA A 83 1.33 1.32 0.95
C ALA A 83 2.12 1.11 -0.34
N ILE A 84 2.23 2.17 -1.16
CA ILE A 84 2.94 2.16 -2.43
C ILE A 84 4.23 2.95 -2.26
N CYS A 85 5.34 2.26 -2.44
CA CYS A 85 6.67 2.80 -2.29
C CYS A 85 7.36 2.96 -3.64
N GLU A 86 7.78 4.19 -3.93
CA GLU A 86 8.34 4.63 -5.20
C GLU A 86 9.84 4.86 -5.15
N GLN A 87 10.47 4.87 -6.32
CA GLN A 87 11.86 5.28 -6.49
C GLN A 87 11.93 6.80 -6.65
N MET A 88 12.64 7.47 -5.74
CA MET A 88 12.67 8.95 -5.68
C MET A 88 13.68 9.58 -6.64
N ALA A 89 14.42 8.76 -7.39
CA ALA A 89 15.39 9.21 -8.38
C ALA A 89 15.58 8.13 -9.45
N ASP A 90 16.08 8.54 -10.62
CA ASP A 90 16.49 7.61 -11.67
C ASP A 90 17.69 6.77 -11.19
N PRO A 91 17.64 5.43 -11.27
CA PRO A 91 18.79 4.55 -11.00
C PRO A 91 20.08 4.95 -11.71
N ALA A 92 20.00 5.49 -12.93
CA ALA A 92 21.17 5.93 -13.70
C ALA A 92 21.81 7.20 -13.11
N SER A 93 21.04 7.99 -12.36
CA SER A 93 21.49 9.27 -11.78
C SER A 93 22.10 9.14 -10.37
N VAL A 94 21.94 7.97 -9.72
CA VAL A 94 22.34 7.76 -8.32
C VAL A 94 23.50 6.78 -8.19
N LYS A 95 24.56 7.19 -7.50
CA LYS A 95 25.60 6.26 -7.03
C LYS A 95 25.10 5.49 -5.81
N GLY A 96 24.92 4.17 -5.95
CA GLY A 96 24.48 3.29 -4.87
C GLY A 96 23.00 2.93 -4.95
N ILE A 97 22.34 2.73 -3.81
CA ILE A 97 20.93 2.37 -3.76
C ILE A 97 20.05 3.61 -3.93
N VAL A 98 19.09 3.53 -4.86
CA VAL A 98 18.09 4.58 -5.08
C VAL A 98 17.25 4.80 -3.81
N PRO A 99 17.10 6.05 -3.32
CA PRO A 99 16.18 6.37 -2.23
C PRO A 99 14.75 6.01 -2.59
N ARG A 100 13.99 5.55 -1.60
CA ARG A 100 12.61 5.14 -1.78
C ARG A 100 11.75 5.64 -0.64
N GLU A 101 10.54 6.07 -0.97
CA GLU A 101 9.57 6.58 -0.02
C GLU A 101 8.17 6.05 -0.34
N VAL A 102 7.33 5.94 0.69
CA VAL A 102 5.91 5.66 0.49
C VAL A 102 5.24 6.96 0.06
N VAL A 103 4.80 7.01 -1.19
CA VAL A 103 4.14 8.19 -1.77
C VAL A 103 2.63 8.15 -1.63
N ARG A 104 2.06 6.96 -1.44
CA ARG A 104 0.61 6.77 -1.36
C ARG A 104 0.28 5.62 -0.42
N THR A 105 -0.67 5.86 0.49
CA THR A 105 -1.32 4.80 1.29
C THR A 105 -2.80 4.76 0.92
N VAL A 106 -3.26 3.59 0.47
CA VAL A 106 -4.63 3.36 0.02
C VAL A 106 -5.36 2.50 1.05
N THR A 107 -6.55 2.93 1.43
CA THR A 107 -7.47 2.24 2.34
C THR A 107 -8.86 2.20 1.70
N ALA A 108 -9.78 1.41 2.27
CA ALA A 108 -11.16 1.33 1.77
C ALA A 108 -11.82 2.70 1.65
N GLY A 109 -11.71 3.56 2.68
CA GLY A 109 -12.29 4.91 2.67
C GLY A 109 -11.50 5.97 1.88
N THR A 110 -10.32 5.64 1.34
CA THR A 110 -9.46 6.63 0.64
C THR A 110 -9.09 6.22 -0.78
N VAL A 111 -9.72 5.18 -1.31
CA VAL A 111 -9.47 4.72 -2.68
C VAL A 111 -10.19 5.62 -3.68
N THR A 112 -9.49 5.99 -4.75
CA THR A 112 -10.02 6.85 -5.83
C THR A 112 -10.07 6.15 -7.18
N SER A 113 -9.55 4.92 -7.28
CA SER A 113 -9.55 4.16 -8.53
C SER A 113 -10.96 3.70 -8.89
N GLU A 114 -11.41 3.94 -10.12
CA GLU A 114 -12.70 3.46 -10.63
C GLU A 114 -12.89 1.94 -10.44
N ALA A 115 -11.82 1.15 -10.61
CA ALA A 115 -11.86 -0.30 -10.41
C ALA A 115 -12.26 -0.73 -8.98
N ALA A 116 -12.07 0.15 -7.98
CA ALA A 116 -12.43 -0.09 -6.59
C ALA A 116 -13.80 0.51 -6.20
N LEU A 117 -14.31 1.46 -6.96
CA LEU A 117 -15.48 2.25 -6.60
C LEU A 117 -16.74 1.74 -7.32
N SER A 118 -17.90 2.08 -6.77
CA SER A 118 -19.20 1.89 -7.40
C SER A 118 -19.75 3.27 -7.75
N ALA A 119 -20.34 3.40 -8.94
CA ALA A 119 -20.96 4.66 -9.36
C ALA A 119 -22.26 4.97 -8.60
N GLU A 120 -22.85 3.97 -7.94
CA GLU A 120 -24.17 4.07 -7.31
C GLU A 120 -24.09 4.35 -5.80
N THR A 121 -22.92 4.18 -5.17
CA THR A 121 -22.76 4.27 -3.72
C THR A 121 -21.57 5.15 -3.34
N PRO A 122 -21.76 6.15 -2.46
CA PRO A 122 -20.66 6.96 -1.92
C PRO A 122 -19.61 6.10 -1.21
N ASN A 123 -18.34 6.51 -1.28
CA ASN A 123 -17.24 5.86 -0.59
C ASN A 123 -16.69 6.77 0.50
N GLU A 124 -17.35 6.74 1.65
CA GLU A 124 -17.09 7.69 2.73
C GLU A 124 -16.09 7.16 3.75
N LEU A 125 -15.12 8.00 4.10
CA LEU A 125 -14.30 7.87 5.29
C LEU A 125 -15.03 8.50 6.48
N ALA A 126 -15.25 7.72 7.53
CA ALA A 126 -15.87 8.18 8.76
C ALA A 126 -14.85 8.35 9.88
N ALA A 127 -15.01 9.40 10.68
CA ALA A 127 -14.31 9.61 11.94
C ALA A 127 -15.32 9.95 13.05
N LEU A 128 -15.32 9.17 14.13
CA LEU A 128 -16.14 9.40 15.31
C LEU A 128 -15.23 9.82 16.47
N VAL A 129 -15.59 10.90 17.14
CA VAL A 129 -14.93 11.37 18.36
C VAL A 129 -15.96 11.45 19.47
N GLU A 130 -15.62 10.92 20.64
CA GLU A 130 -16.38 11.08 21.87
C GLU A 130 -15.52 11.79 22.91
N ARG A 131 -16.01 12.90 23.46
CA ARG A 131 -15.29 13.70 24.45
C ARG A 131 -16.25 14.33 25.44
N CYS A 132 -16.02 14.12 26.74
CA CYS A 132 -16.83 14.71 27.82
C CYS A 132 -18.35 14.46 27.69
N GLY A 133 -18.75 13.32 27.11
CA GLY A 133 -20.17 13.00 26.89
C GLY A 133 -20.76 13.55 25.60
N GLU A 134 -20.02 14.37 24.85
CA GLU A 134 -20.39 14.84 23.51
C GLU A 134 -19.82 13.90 22.44
N ARG A 135 -20.57 13.73 21.35
CA ARG A 135 -20.12 12.96 20.19
C ARG A 135 -20.10 13.83 18.94
N ALA A 136 -19.08 13.66 18.13
CA ALA A 136 -18.99 14.27 16.81
C ALA A 136 -18.64 13.20 15.77
N LEU A 137 -19.38 13.18 14.67
CA LEU A 137 -19.15 12.34 13.50
C LEU A 137 -18.75 13.24 12.33
N ALA A 138 -17.65 12.92 11.67
CA ALA A 138 -17.27 13.48 10.38
C ALA A 138 -17.31 12.38 9.32
N LEU A 139 -17.91 12.68 8.18
CA LEU A 139 -17.93 11.84 6.97
C LEU A 139 -17.27 12.64 5.84
N ALA A 140 -16.37 12.00 5.09
CA ALA A 140 -15.71 12.62 3.95
C ALA A 140 -15.66 11.64 2.77
N ASP A 141 -16.11 12.08 1.60
CA ASP A 141 -15.90 11.35 0.35
C ASP A 141 -14.72 11.98 -0.41
N VAL A 142 -13.62 11.24 -0.52
CA VAL A 142 -12.38 11.73 -1.16
C VAL A 142 -12.50 11.88 -2.68
N THR A 143 -13.54 11.30 -3.28
CA THR A 143 -13.75 11.30 -4.74
C THR A 143 -14.56 12.50 -5.19
N THR A 144 -15.47 12.99 -4.35
CA THR A 144 -16.32 14.16 -4.62
C THR A 144 -15.84 15.43 -3.89
N GLY A 145 -15.06 15.26 -2.82
CA GLY A 145 -14.67 16.35 -1.92
C GLY A 145 -15.76 16.75 -0.92
N GLU A 146 -16.86 16.00 -0.85
CA GLU A 146 -17.93 16.25 0.10
C GLU A 146 -17.48 15.93 1.53
N VAL A 147 -17.79 16.84 2.46
CA VAL A 147 -17.52 16.67 3.89
C VAL A 147 -18.77 17.04 4.68
N ARG A 148 -19.20 16.13 5.55
CA ARG A 148 -20.36 16.30 6.44
C ARG A 148 -19.92 16.13 7.88
N VAL A 149 -20.42 16.99 8.77
CA VAL A 149 -20.12 16.92 10.22
C VAL A 149 -21.43 17.01 10.99
N ALA A 150 -21.60 16.16 11.99
CA ALA A 150 -22.70 16.18 12.93
C ALA A 150 -22.18 16.03 14.36
N SER A 151 -22.82 16.71 15.31
CA SER A 151 -22.49 16.62 16.74
C SER A 151 -23.76 16.60 17.59
N GLY A 152 -23.71 15.91 18.73
CA GLY A 152 -24.80 15.82 19.70
C GLY A 152 -24.41 15.12 20.99
#